data_AF-A0A3C0I9Q8-F1
#
_entry.id   AF-A0A3C0I9Q8-F1
#
_cell.length_a   1.000
_cell.length_b   1.000
_cell.length_c   1.000
_cell.angle_alpha   90.00
_cell.angle_beta   90.00
_cell.angle_gamma   90.00
#
_symmetry.space_group_name_H-M   'P 1'
#
loop_
_entity.id
_entity.type
_entity.pdbx_description
1 polymer ?
#
loop_
_entity_poly.entity_id
_entity_poly.type
_entity_poly.pdbx_seq_one_letter_code
_entity_poly.pdbx_strand_id
1 'polypeptide(L)'
;MQVDPSTEALLREAGKKLNEKILAYRTTFHIEDRQDLLSMVAFDCMVELLNQEKSGQDVRLSLLKKLDHWDELLSQALQID
;
A
#
# COMPACT_ATOMS: atom_id res chain seq x y z
N MET A 1 16.79 17.63 -4.79
CA MET A 1 15.38 17.81 -4.38
C MET A 1 15.42 18.56 -3.06
N GLN A 2 14.82 19.75 -2.95
CA GLN A 2 14.60 20.33 -1.63
C GLN A 2 13.47 19.54 -0.98
N VAL A 3 13.75 18.95 0.17
CA VAL A 3 12.82 18.10 0.91
C VAL A 3 12.63 18.77 2.25
N ASP A 4 11.38 18.89 2.68
CA ASP A 4 11.09 19.40 4.01
C ASP A 4 11.80 18.53 5.07
N PRO A 5 12.47 19.10 6.07
CA PRO A 5 13.21 18.34 7.07
C PRO A 5 12.35 17.27 7.77
N SER A 6 11.05 17.50 7.89
CA SER A 6 10.09 16.54 8.47
C SER A 6 9.90 15.29 7.63
N THR A 7 10.11 15.37 6.32
CA THR A 7 9.92 14.26 5.36
C THR A 7 11.22 13.56 4.98
N GLU A 8 12.38 14.12 5.34
CA GLU A 8 13.70 13.60 4.99
C GLU A 8 13.93 12.18 5.51
N ALA A 9 13.53 11.89 6.75
CA ALA A 9 13.68 10.56 7.35
C ALA A 9 12.90 9.49 6.58
N LEU A 10 11.65 9.80 6.21
CA LEU A 10 10.80 8.91 5.42
C LEU A 10 11.37 8.73 4.01
N LEU A 11 11.83 9.80 3.37
CA LEU A 11 12.42 9.74 2.04
C LEU A 11 13.70 8.88 2.02
N ARG A 12 14.52 9.00 3.06
CA ARG A 12 15.73 8.19 3.22
C ARG A 12 15.41 6.70 3.39
N GLU A 13 14.38 6.38 4.19
CA GLU A 13 13.93 4.99 4.33
C GLU A 13 13.39 4.44 3.01
N ALA A 14 12.54 5.20 2.32
CA ALA A 14 12.00 4.82 1.02
C ALA A 14 13.10 4.61 -0.02
N GLY A 15 14.09 5.52 -0.06
CA GLY A 15 15.25 5.41 -0.94
C GLY A 15 16.10 4.16 -0.67
N LYS A 16 16.28 3.79 0.61
CA LYS A 16 16.98 2.56 0.98
C LYS A 16 16.24 1.32 0.48
N LYS A 17 14.93 1.23 0.76
CA LYS A 17 14.09 0.10 0.30
C LYS A 17 14.05 -0.01 -1.22
N LEU A 18 13.96 1.12 -1.93
CA LEU A 18 13.97 1.15 -3.39
C LEU A 18 15.30 0.62 -3.95
N ASN A 19 16.44 1.04 -3.38
CA ASN A 19 17.75 0.55 -3.80
C ASN A 19 17.91 -0.95 -3.59
N GLU A 20 17.42 -1.47 -2.46
CA GLU A 20 17.41 -2.91 -2.18
C GLU A 20 16.60 -3.68 -3.23
N LYS A 21 15.40 -3.19 -3.59
CA LYS A 21 14.59 -3.78 -4.67
C LYS A 21 15.30 -3.74 -6.01
N ILE A 22 15.85 -2.59 -6.42
CA ILE A 22 16.59 -2.46 -7.69
C ILE A 22 17.74 -3.47 -7.77
N LEU A 23 18.52 -3.62 -6.68
CA LEU A 23 19.61 -4.57 -6.65
C LEU A 23 19.12 -6.01 -6.78
N ALA A 24 18.07 -6.39 -6.05
CA ALA A 24 17.49 -7.73 -6.09
C ALA A 24 16.96 -8.08 -7.49
N TYR A 25 16.27 -7.16 -8.15
CA TYR A 25 15.78 -7.36 -9.51
C TYR A 25 16.93 -7.50 -10.51
N ARG A 26 17.98 -6.67 -10.38
CA ARG A 26 19.18 -6.76 -11.22
C ARG A 26 19.86 -8.12 -11.09
N THR A 27 20.01 -8.63 -9.87
CA THR A 27 20.67 -9.93 -9.63
C THR A 27 19.81 -11.12 -10.04
N THR A 28 18.49 -11.03 -9.87
CA THR A 28 17.59 -12.16 -10.14
C THR A 28 17.32 -12.30 -11.64
N PHE A 29 17.00 -11.20 -12.31
CA PHE A 29 16.59 -11.20 -13.71
C PHE A 29 17.74 -10.89 -14.67
N HIS A 30 18.95 -10.61 -14.16
CA HIS A 30 20.14 -10.28 -14.96
C HIS A 30 19.89 -9.13 -15.95
N ILE A 31 19.08 -8.15 -15.54
CA ILE A 31 18.71 -7.01 -16.38
C ILE A 31 19.85 -5.99 -16.34
N GLU A 32 20.55 -5.83 -17.46
CA GLU A 32 21.64 -4.87 -17.60
C GLU A 32 21.15 -3.48 -18.00
N ASP A 33 20.05 -3.41 -18.77
CA ASP A 33 19.47 -2.14 -19.16
C ASP A 33 18.83 -1.43 -17.97
N ARG A 34 19.28 -0.20 -17.73
CA ARG A 34 18.86 0.58 -16.57
C ARG A 34 17.40 1.03 -16.67
N GLN A 35 16.90 1.31 -17.87
CA GLN A 35 15.52 1.76 -18.06
C GLN A 35 14.56 0.59 -17.84
N ASP A 36 14.88 -0.59 -18.37
CA ASP A 36 14.08 -1.80 -18.17
C ASP A 36 14.05 -2.22 -16.70
N LEU A 37 15.21 -2.17 -16.03
CA LEU A 37 15.31 -2.49 -14.61
C LEU A 37 14.45 -1.55 -13.74
N LEU A 38 14.55 -0.25 -13.99
CA LEU A 38 13.75 0.74 -13.25
C LEU A 38 12.26 0.61 -13.57
N SER A 39 11.91 0.33 -14.82
CA SER A 39 10.52 0.11 -15.23
C SER A 39 9.92 -1.11 -14.54
N MET A 40 10.66 -2.22 -14.47
CA MET A 40 10.20 -3.44 -13.81
C MET A 40 9.94 -3.23 -12.31
N VAL A 41 10.85 -2.53 -11.63
CA VAL A 41 10.68 -2.19 -10.21
C VAL A 41 9.51 -1.21 -10.01
N ALA A 42 9.34 -0.23 -10.90
CA ALA A 42 8.22 0.71 -10.83
C ALA A 42 6.87 0.01 -11.00
N PHE A 43 6.76 -0.93 -11.94
CA PHE A 43 5.56 -1.74 -12.11
C PHE A 43 5.25 -2.58 -10.88
N ASP A 44 6.25 -3.24 -10.30
CA ASP A 44 6.08 -4.02 -9.07
C ASP A 44 5.56 -3.16 -7.92
N CYS A 45 6.17 -1.98 -7.69
CA CYS A 45 5.69 -1.04 -6.68
C CYS A 45 4.26 -0.56 -6.95
N MET A 46 3.87 -0.34 -8.21
CA MET A 46 2.51 0.05 -8.57
C MET A 46 1.51 -1.07 -8.30
N VAL A 47 1.85 -2.31 -8.61
CA VAL A 47 1.01 -3.49 -8.31
C VAL A 47 0.84 -3.67 -6.81
N GLU A 48 1.91 -3.51 -6.03
CA GLU A 48 1.84 -3.54 -4.56
C GLU A 48 0.90 -2.45 -4.01
N LEU A 49 1.02 -1.22 -4.51
CA LEU A 49 0.15 -0.11 -4.13
C LEU A 49 -1.33 -0.43 -4.42
N LEU A 50 -1.64 -0.86 -5.64
CA LEU A 50 -3.02 -1.18 -6.04
C LEU A 50 -3.61 -2.33 -5.20
N ASN A 51 -2.80 -3.32 -4.83
CA ASN A 51 -3.23 -4.40 -3.94
C ASN A 51 -3.49 -3.90 -2.51
N GLN A 52 -2.68 -2.98 -2.00
CA GLN A 52 -2.90 -2.36 -0.69
C GLN A 52 -4.18 -1.51 -0.68
N GLU A 53 -4.43 -0.72 -1.73
CA GLU A 53 -5.65 0.07 -1.87
C GLU A 53 -6.89 -0.82 -1.89
N LYS A 54 -6.85 -1.92 -2.66
CA LYS A 54 -7.94 -2.89 -2.72
C LYS A 54 -8.19 -3.56 -1.36
N SER A 55 -7.13 -4.02 -0.70
CA SER A 55 -7.24 -4.62 0.63
C SER A 55 -7.80 -3.62 1.67
N GLY A 56 -7.37 -2.36 1.61
CA GLY A 56 -7.90 -1.30 2.47
C GLY A 56 -9.39 -1.04 2.23
N GLN A 57 -9.84 -1.06 0.97
CA GLN A 57 -11.26 -0.97 0.64
C GLN A 57 -12.06 -2.17 1.17
N ASP A 58 -11.56 -3.39 1.01
CA ASP A 58 -12.22 -4.60 1.50
C ASP A 58 -12.37 -4.59 3.03
N VAL A 59 -11.32 -4.17 3.75
CA VAL A 59 -11.37 -4.00 5.21
C VAL A 59 -12.40 -2.95 5.60
N ARG A 60 -12.44 -1.80 4.91
CA ARG A 60 -13.40 -0.74 5.18
C ARG A 60 -14.84 -1.20 4.95
N LEU A 61 -15.11 -1.93 3.88
CA LEU A 61 -16.43 -2.50 3.60
C LEU A 61 -16.83 -3.53 4.67
N SER A 62 -15.90 -4.37 5.12
CA SER A 62 -16.13 -5.33 6.21
C SER A 62 -16.46 -4.62 7.53
N LEU A 63 -15.76 -3.53 7.84
CA LEU A 63 -16.04 -2.72 9.03
C LEU A 63 -17.42 -2.05 8.95
N LEU A 64 -17.79 -1.48 7.81
CA LEU A 64 -19.12 -0.88 7.61
C LEU A 64 -20.23 -1.92 7.78
N LYS A 65 -20.11 -3.10 7.15
CA LYS A 65 -21.08 -4.19 7.32
C LYS A 65 -21.22 -4.63 8.78
N LYS A 66 -20.10 -4.69 9.51
CA LYS A 66 -20.14 -5.00 10.95
C LYS A 66 -20.83 -3.87 11.70
N LEU A 67 -20.53 -2.61 11.42
CA LEU A 67 -21.18 -1.48 12.07
C LEU A 67 -22.69 -1.48 11.81
N ASP A 68 -23.13 -1.66 10.57
CA ASP A 68 -24.55 -1.75 10.19
C ASP A 68 -25.24 -2.91 10.91
N HIS A 69 -24.59 -4.07 11.00
CA HIS A 69 -25.12 -5.22 11.73
C HIS A 69 -25.27 -4.93 13.22
N TRP A 70 -24.33 -4.19 13.82
CA TRP A 70 -24.41 -3.82 15.22
C TRP A 70 -25.50 -2.79 15.46
N ASP A 71 -25.68 -1.83 14.54
CA ASP A 71 -26.77 -0.86 14.57
C ASP A 71 -28.13 -1.57 14.52
N GLU A 72 -28.29 -2.54 13.61
CA GLU A 72 -29.49 -3.36 13.51
C GLU A 72 -29.77 -4.15 14.81
N LEU A 73 -28.75 -4.77 15.41
CA LEU A 73 -28.87 -5.47 16.69
C LEU A 73 -29.25 -4.52 17.83
N LEU A 74 -28.70 -3.31 17.85
CA LEU A 74 -29.03 -2.30 18.85
C LEU A 74 -30.47 -1.80 18.67
N SER A 75 -30.91 -1.52 17.45
CA SER A 75 -32.29 -1.14 17.14
C SER A 75 -33.28 -2.24 17.54
N GLN A 76 -32.96 -3.51 17.26
CA GLN A 76 -33.78 -4.66 17.68
C GLN A 76 -33.83 -4.79 19.20
N ALA A 77 -32.69 -4.63 19.90
CA ALA A 77 -32.62 -4.74 21.35
C ALA A 77 -33.32 -3.58 22.07
N LEU A 78 -33.34 -2.39 21.47
CA LEU A 78 -33.96 -1.20 22.05
C LEU A 78 -35.47 -1.10 21.78
N GLN A 79 -36.05 -1.95 20.92
CA GLN A 79 -37.48 -1.92 20.53
C GLN A 79 -37.99 -0.50 20.27
N ILE A 80 -37.20 0.33 19.60
CA ILE A 80 -37.66 1.64 19.15
C ILE A 80 -38.38 1.39 17.82
N ASP A 81 -39.72 1.45 17.85
CA ASP A 81 -40.57 1.57 16.65
C ASP A 81 -40.12 2.72 15.74
#